data_AF-A0AAD9EFA8-F1
#
_entry.id   AF-A0AAD9EFA8-F1
#
_cell.length_a   1.000
_cell.length_b   1.000
_cell.length_c   1.000
_cell.angle_alpha   90.00
_cell.angle_beta   90.00
_cell.angle_gamma   90.00
#
_symmetry.space_group_name_H-M   'P 1'
#
loop_
_entity.id
_entity.type
_entity.pdbx_description
1 polymer ?
#
loop_
_entity_poly.entity_id
_entity_poly.type
_entity_poly.pdbx_seq_one_letter_code
_entity_poly.pdbx_strand_id
1 'polypeptide(L)'
;MGQDSTSLILNVIVANTFQVVQTILYCNFNAVCTSISLVTEWDRFGSHRKGLRVSAKPQGAQRQTYFLQLPFRYSIPVMIFSGLIHWLISQSIFVVSMESYGPSSENVMAMVPYPEKSFTSCGWSGFGVMIVALSISFMVVYLIIVGSRPLKFGEIPVVGSCSAGISAACHPGLGEPNAWEKPLQWGVVAVSNTGPGHCSFSGGKVDEPQQGLLYA
;
A
#
# COMPACT_ATOMS: atom_id res chain seq x y z
N MET A 1 -43.76 0.72 -11.87
CA MET A 1 -42.52 -0.02 -12.24
C MET A 1 -41.22 0.79 -12.09
N GLY A 2 -41.23 2.14 -12.04
CA GLY A 2 -39.98 2.94 -11.94
C GLY A 2 -39.50 3.33 -10.53
N GLN A 3 -40.31 3.15 -9.49
CA GLN A 3 -39.98 3.58 -8.12
C GLN A 3 -39.10 2.57 -7.38
N ASP A 4 -39.27 1.27 -7.64
CA ASP A 4 -38.47 0.18 -7.04
C ASP A 4 -37.05 0.07 -7.62
N SER A 5 -36.86 0.38 -8.90
CA SER A 5 -35.54 0.28 -9.52
C SER A 5 -34.57 1.31 -8.96
N THR A 6 -35.05 2.54 -8.72
CA THR A 6 -34.23 3.63 -8.16
C THR A 6 -33.85 3.35 -6.71
N SER A 7 -34.79 2.88 -5.88
CA SER A 7 -34.52 2.54 -4.48
C SER A 7 -33.57 1.34 -4.37
N LEU A 8 -33.71 0.33 -5.24
CA LEU A 8 -32.78 -0.79 -5.34
C LEU A 8 -31.37 -0.33 -5.70
N ILE A 9 -31.21 0.49 -6.75
CA ILE A 9 -29.89 1.01 -7.16
C ILE A 9 -29.24 1.80 -6.02
N LEU A 10 -29.99 2.67 -5.35
CA LEU A 10 -29.48 3.48 -4.23
C LEU A 10 -29.02 2.59 -3.07
N ASN A 11 -29.81 1.60 -2.66
CA ASN A 11 -29.44 0.67 -1.60
C ASN A 11 -28.19 -0.16 -1.95
N VAL A 12 -28.07 -0.60 -3.21
CA VAL A 12 -26.87 -1.29 -3.70
C VAL A 12 -25.65 -0.38 -3.62
N ILE A 13 -25.75 0.88 -4.05
CA ILE A 13 -24.63 1.83 -3.96
C ILE A 13 -24.23 2.07 -2.50
N VAL A 14 -25.20 2.28 -1.61
CA VAL A 14 -24.94 2.51 -0.18
C VAL A 14 -24.26 1.30 0.46
N ALA A 15 -24.77 0.09 0.22
CA ALA A 15 -24.16 -1.13 0.76
C ALA A 15 -22.70 -1.33 0.29
N ASN A 16 -22.41 -1.01 -0.98
CA ASN A 16 -21.08 -1.16 -1.57
C ASN A 16 -20.11 -0.01 -1.23
N THR A 17 -20.59 1.13 -0.73
CA THR A 17 -19.72 2.26 -0.36
C THR A 17 -18.68 1.85 0.69
N PHE A 18 -19.06 0.99 1.64
CA PHE A 18 -18.14 0.46 2.65
C PHE A 18 -17.02 -0.39 2.05
N GLN A 19 -17.29 -1.14 0.98
CA GLN A 19 -16.28 -1.91 0.26
C GLN A 19 -15.29 -1.00 -0.50
N VAL A 20 -15.76 0.13 -1.03
CA VAL A 20 -14.88 1.14 -1.66
C VAL A 20 -13.94 1.74 -0.62
N VAL A 21 -14.46 2.12 0.55
CA VAL A 21 -13.64 2.64 1.66
C VAL A 21 -12.57 1.62 2.07
N GLN A 22 -12.93 0.34 2.21
CA GLN A 22 -11.98 -0.73 2.51
C GLN A 22 -10.88 -0.87 1.44
N THR A 23 -11.25 -0.72 0.17
CA THR A 23 -10.29 -0.81 -0.95
C THR A 23 -9.30 0.36 -0.91
N ILE A 24 -9.78 1.59 -0.64
CA ILE A 24 -8.92 2.76 -0.47
C ILE A 24 -7.94 2.53 0.68
N LEU A 25 -8.41 2.01 1.81
CA LEU A 25 -7.55 1.70 2.96
C LEU A 25 -6.48 0.66 2.61
N TYR A 26 -6.85 -0.40 1.89
CA TYR A 26 -5.92 -1.42 1.41
C TYR A 26 -4.84 -0.82 0.49
N CYS A 27 -5.23 0.03 -0.47
CA CYS A 27 -4.27 0.71 -1.36
C CYS A 27 -3.29 1.59 -0.58
N ASN A 28 -3.77 2.35 0.41
CA ASN A 28 -2.91 3.16 1.29
C ASN A 28 -1.97 2.28 2.12
N PHE A 29 -2.46 1.17 2.66
CA PHE A 29 -1.65 0.22 3.42
C PHE A 29 -0.51 -0.33 2.57
N ASN A 30 -0.82 -0.75 1.34
CA ASN A 30 0.16 -1.27 0.40
C ASN A 30 1.19 -0.20 0.00
N ALA A 31 0.75 1.04 -0.23
CA ALA A 31 1.63 2.17 -0.54
C ALA A 31 2.62 2.43 0.59
N VAL A 32 2.16 2.56 1.84
CA VAL A 32 3.02 2.80 3.01
C VAL A 32 4.02 1.65 3.21
N CYS A 33 3.56 0.40 3.13
CA CYS A 33 4.44 -0.76 3.27
C CYS A 33 5.51 -0.81 2.16
N THR A 34 5.15 -0.42 0.93
CA THR A 34 6.08 -0.32 -0.19
C THR A 34 7.10 0.78 0.04
N SER A 35 6.67 1.97 0.48
CA SER A 35 7.56 3.08 0.83
C SER A 35 8.53 2.70 1.94
N ILE A 36 8.07 2.04 3.01
CA ILE A 36 8.95 1.58 4.09
C ILE A 36 9.94 0.54 3.59
N SER A 37 9.51 -0.39 2.73
CA SER A 37 10.41 -1.39 2.15
C SER A 37 11.50 -0.75 1.28
N LEU A 38 11.12 0.26 0.48
CA LEU A 38 12.05 1.01 -0.36
C LEU A 38 13.04 1.81 0.49
N VAL A 39 12.54 2.58 1.45
CA VAL A 39 13.39 3.44 2.29
C VAL A 39 14.31 2.61 3.18
N THR A 40 13.84 1.47 3.73
CA THR A 40 14.70 0.59 4.53
C THR A 40 15.76 -0.14 3.69
N GLU A 41 15.50 -0.38 2.41
CA GLU A 41 16.51 -0.87 1.47
C GLU A 41 17.52 0.22 1.12
N TRP A 42 17.05 1.44 0.88
CA TRP A 42 17.88 2.62 0.63
C TRP A 42 18.81 2.92 1.82
N ASP A 43 18.25 2.99 3.03
CA ASP A 43 18.96 3.22 4.31
C ASP A 43 20.13 2.24 4.51
N ARG A 44 19.96 0.99 4.08
CA ARG A 44 20.99 -0.04 4.19
C ARG A 44 22.22 0.20 3.34
N PHE A 45 22.13 1.01 2.28
CA PHE A 45 23.28 1.33 1.45
C PHE A 45 24.20 2.37 2.09
N GLY A 46 23.77 3.09 3.13
CA GLY A 46 24.66 3.97 3.90
C GLY A 46 25.76 3.15 4.60
N SER A 47 25.35 2.15 5.40
CA SER A 47 26.33 1.42 6.23
C SER A 47 26.85 0.12 5.62
N HIS A 48 26.24 -0.41 4.55
CA HIS A 48 26.64 -1.72 3.99
C HIS A 48 26.72 -1.70 2.45
N ARG A 49 27.77 -2.33 1.92
CA ARG A 49 27.88 -2.65 0.49
C ARG A 49 26.86 -3.69 0.05
N LYS A 50 26.03 -3.37 -0.95
CA LYS A 50 25.00 -4.27 -1.51
C LYS A 50 24.90 -4.12 -3.02
N GLY A 51 24.53 -5.21 -3.69
CA GLY A 51 24.22 -5.18 -5.11
C GLY A 51 22.86 -4.53 -5.37
N LEU A 52 22.72 -3.88 -6.53
CA LEU A 52 21.47 -3.26 -6.95
C LEU A 52 20.39 -4.31 -7.25
N ARG A 53 19.14 -3.97 -6.94
CA ARG A 53 17.99 -4.76 -7.34
C ARG A 53 17.49 -4.30 -8.71
N VAL A 54 17.36 -5.23 -9.66
CA VAL A 54 16.95 -4.96 -11.03
C VAL A 54 15.74 -5.81 -11.44
N SER A 55 14.90 -5.27 -12.31
CA SER A 55 13.79 -6.02 -12.92
C SER A 55 14.22 -6.86 -14.10
N ALA A 56 15.33 -6.49 -14.75
CA ALA A 56 15.91 -7.23 -15.87
C ALA A 56 16.76 -8.42 -15.39
N LYS A 57 17.34 -9.17 -16.33
CA LYS A 57 18.27 -10.26 -16.03
C LYS A 57 19.46 -9.70 -15.22
N PRO A 58 19.70 -10.18 -13.98
CA PRO A 58 20.76 -9.66 -13.13
C PRO A 58 22.14 -9.97 -13.73
N GLN A 59 23.09 -9.06 -13.49
CA GLN A 59 24.50 -9.21 -13.88
C GLN A 59 25.41 -8.92 -12.67
N GLY A 60 26.50 -9.69 -12.54
CA GLY A 60 27.44 -9.54 -11.41
C GLY A 60 26.76 -9.76 -10.05
N ALA A 61 26.90 -8.79 -9.14
CA ALA A 61 26.34 -8.81 -7.79
C ALA A 61 24.87 -8.36 -7.71
N GLN A 62 24.24 -7.99 -8.84
CA GLN A 62 22.84 -7.57 -8.88
C GLN A 62 21.89 -8.67 -8.45
N ARG A 63 20.73 -8.26 -7.94
CA ARG A 63 19.66 -9.16 -7.50
C ARG A 63 18.41 -8.90 -8.30
N GLN A 64 17.68 -9.94 -8.66
CA GLN A 64 16.38 -9.74 -9.29
C GLN A 64 15.38 -9.20 -8.26
N THR A 65 14.47 -8.34 -8.72
CA THR A 65 13.32 -7.93 -7.92
C THR A 65 12.34 -9.07 -7.69
N TYR A 66 11.53 -8.95 -6.64
CA TYR A 66 10.37 -9.82 -6.46
C TYR A 66 9.35 -9.56 -7.58
N PHE A 67 8.62 -10.60 -8.00
CA PHE A 67 7.56 -10.44 -9.00
C PHE A 67 6.47 -9.45 -8.55
N LEU A 68 6.25 -9.31 -7.24
CA LEU A 68 5.46 -8.24 -6.64
C LEU A 68 6.37 -7.15 -6.05
N GLN A 69 5.95 -5.89 -6.11
CA GLN A 69 6.68 -4.73 -5.57
C GLN A 69 7.05 -4.87 -4.09
N LEU A 70 6.31 -5.68 -3.32
CA LEU A 70 6.49 -5.90 -1.89
C LEU A 70 6.93 -7.34 -1.60
N PRO A 71 7.85 -7.58 -0.63
CA PRO A 71 8.16 -8.93 -0.18
C PRO A 71 6.91 -9.71 0.22
N PHE A 72 6.79 -10.96 -0.24
CA PHE A 72 5.63 -11.83 0.00
C PHE A 72 5.21 -11.93 1.47
N ARG A 73 6.17 -11.88 2.40
CA ARG A 73 5.94 -11.88 3.86
C ARG A 73 5.03 -10.75 4.35
N TYR A 74 4.96 -9.62 3.65
CA TYR A 74 4.07 -8.52 3.98
C TYR A 74 2.83 -8.52 3.10
N SER A 75 2.99 -8.80 1.80
CA SER A 75 1.88 -8.75 0.84
C SER A 75 0.84 -9.84 1.12
N ILE A 76 1.26 -11.08 1.40
CA ILE A 76 0.33 -12.20 1.61
C ILE A 76 -0.56 -12.00 2.84
N PRO A 77 -0.04 -11.70 4.05
CA PRO A 77 -0.90 -11.49 5.22
C PRO A 77 -1.88 -10.33 5.03
N VAL A 78 -1.44 -9.24 4.39
CA VAL A 78 -2.29 -8.06 4.14
C VAL A 78 -3.39 -8.39 3.14
N MET A 79 -3.10 -9.14 2.07
CA MET A 79 -4.10 -9.59 1.11
C MET A 79 -5.14 -10.51 1.76
N ILE A 80 -4.69 -11.50 2.54
CA ILE A 80 -5.59 -12.42 3.26
C ILE A 80 -6.49 -11.61 4.20
N PHE A 81 -5.92 -10.74 5.02
CA PHE A 81 -6.66 -9.94 5.98
C PHE A 81 -7.65 -8.98 5.30
N SER A 82 -7.24 -8.32 4.21
CA SER A 82 -8.11 -7.46 3.41
C SER A 82 -9.27 -8.25 2.80
N GLY A 83 -9.00 -9.44 2.26
CA GLY A 83 -10.03 -10.34 1.73
C GLY A 83 -11.03 -10.78 2.80
N LEU A 84 -10.55 -11.09 4.01
CA LEU A 84 -11.42 -11.42 5.15
C LEU A 84 -12.30 -10.25 5.57
N ILE A 85 -11.74 -9.03 5.68
CA ILE A 85 -12.56 -7.84 5.99
C ILE A 85 -13.57 -7.58 4.87
N HIS A 86 -13.15 -7.69 3.60
CA HIS A 86 -14.03 -7.49 2.46
C HIS A 86 -15.20 -8.49 2.49
N TRP A 87 -14.92 -9.75 2.80
CA TRP A 87 -15.95 -10.77 2.99
C TRP A 87 -16.88 -10.47 4.19
N LEU A 88 -16.31 -10.05 5.33
CA LEU A 88 -17.08 -9.69 6.53
C LEU A 88 -17.98 -8.47 6.30
N ILE A 89 -17.54 -7.48 5.52
CA ILE A 89 -18.36 -6.31 5.14
C ILE A 89 -19.62 -6.79 4.40
N SER A 90 -19.49 -7.73 3.47
CA SER A 90 -20.62 -8.30 2.73
C SER A 90 -21.60 -9.07 3.62
N GLN A 91 -21.15 -9.60 4.75
CA GLN A 91 -22.02 -10.23 5.77
C GLN A 91 -22.58 -9.23 6.79
N SER A 92 -22.02 -8.02 6.85
CA SER A 92 -22.40 -6.99 7.83
C SER A 92 -23.46 -6.05 7.31
N ILE A 93 -23.41 -5.69 6.02
CA ILE A 93 -24.35 -4.79 5.36
C ILE A 93 -24.79 -5.45 4.06
N PHE A 94 -26.09 -5.73 3.95
CA PHE A 94 -26.65 -6.47 2.82
C PHE A 94 -27.97 -5.87 2.37
N VAL A 95 -28.26 -5.95 1.08
CA VAL A 95 -29.53 -5.49 0.53
C VAL A 95 -30.60 -6.54 0.79
N VAL A 96 -31.75 -6.12 1.31
CA VAL A 96 -32.91 -6.95 1.61
C VAL A 96 -34.09 -6.47 0.76
N SER A 97 -34.69 -7.38 0.00
CA SER A 97 -35.97 -7.15 -0.69
C SER A 97 -37.07 -7.84 0.09
N MET A 98 -38.08 -7.08 0.53
CA MET A 98 -39.28 -7.63 1.15
C MET A 98 -40.41 -7.63 0.13
N GLU A 99 -40.87 -8.83 -0.24
CA GLU A 99 -42.02 -9.03 -1.11
C GLU A 99 -43.26 -9.29 -0.26
N SER A 100 -44.26 -8.42 -0.38
CA SER A 100 -45.52 -8.58 0.35
C SER A 100 -46.50 -9.40 -0.49
N TYR A 101 -47.15 -10.38 0.12
CA TYR A 101 -48.22 -11.17 -0.48
C TYR A 101 -49.55 -10.89 0.24
N GLY A 102 -50.65 -10.81 -0.52
CA GLY A 102 -51.99 -10.57 0.02
C GLY A 102 -53.07 -11.35 -0.72
N PRO A 103 -54.29 -11.45 -0.16
CA PRO A 103 -55.40 -12.13 -0.82
C PRO A 103 -55.79 -11.41 -2.13
N SER A 104 -56.05 -12.19 -3.19
CA SER A 104 -56.53 -11.66 -4.46
C SER A 104 -57.93 -11.08 -4.33
N SER A 105 -58.20 -9.98 -5.07
CA SER A 105 -59.54 -9.40 -5.19
C SER A 105 -60.55 -10.36 -5.84
N GLU A 106 -60.09 -11.31 -6.65
CA GLU A 106 -60.92 -12.29 -7.34
C GLU A 106 -61.07 -13.60 -6.56
N ASN A 107 -60.09 -13.95 -5.73
CA ASN A 107 -60.11 -15.16 -4.92
C ASN A 107 -59.36 -14.95 -3.60
N VAL A 108 -60.09 -14.83 -2.50
CA VAL A 108 -59.54 -14.59 -1.16
C VAL A 108 -58.65 -15.75 -0.68
N MET A 109 -58.77 -16.94 -1.28
CA MET A 109 -57.93 -18.10 -1.00
C MET A 109 -56.62 -18.11 -1.81
N ALA A 110 -56.47 -17.24 -2.82
CA ALA A 110 -55.25 -17.12 -3.63
C ALA A 110 -54.39 -15.95 -3.13
N MET A 111 -53.12 -16.23 -2.79
CA MET A 111 -52.15 -15.21 -2.38
C MET A 111 -51.40 -14.69 -3.61
N VAL A 112 -51.49 -13.38 -3.88
CA VAL A 112 -50.88 -12.73 -5.04
C VAL A 112 -49.87 -11.67 -4.55
N PRO A 113 -48.75 -11.44 -5.27
CA PRO A 113 -47.81 -10.38 -4.94
C PRO A 113 -48.50 -9.01 -4.91
N TYR A 114 -48.20 -8.22 -3.88
CA TYR A 114 -48.74 -6.88 -3.69
C TYR A 114 -47.60 -5.86 -3.82
N PRO A 115 -47.21 -5.49 -5.07
CA PRO A 115 -45.99 -4.73 -5.34
C PRO A 115 -45.97 -3.36 -4.67
N GLU A 116 -47.13 -2.74 -4.41
CA GLU A 116 -47.22 -1.45 -3.72
C GLU A 116 -46.78 -1.49 -2.25
N LYS A 117 -46.74 -2.69 -1.64
CA LYS A 117 -46.23 -2.91 -0.27
C LYS A 117 -44.86 -3.59 -0.25
N SER A 118 -44.32 -3.95 -1.40
CA SER A 118 -42.97 -4.48 -1.50
C SER A 118 -41.98 -3.32 -1.44
N PHE A 119 -40.86 -3.51 -0.75
CA PHE A 119 -39.80 -2.50 -0.69
C PHE A 119 -38.43 -3.15 -0.56
N THR A 120 -37.42 -2.51 -1.13
CA THR A 120 -36.01 -2.87 -0.96
C THR A 120 -35.36 -1.92 0.04
N SER A 121 -34.58 -2.45 0.98
CA SER A 121 -33.84 -1.69 1.98
C SER A 121 -32.48 -2.32 2.29
N CYS A 122 -31.69 -1.70 3.15
CA CYS A 122 -30.42 -2.24 3.63
C CYS A 122 -30.60 -2.85 5.03
N GLY A 123 -30.28 -4.14 5.15
CA GLY A 123 -30.12 -4.82 6.43
C GLY A 123 -28.70 -4.64 6.98
N TRP A 124 -28.57 -4.66 8.30
CA TRP A 124 -27.27 -4.62 8.99
C TRP A 124 -27.22 -5.63 10.13
N SER A 125 -26.07 -6.28 10.28
CA SER A 125 -25.76 -7.16 11.41
C SER A 125 -24.92 -6.40 12.42
N GLY A 126 -25.48 -6.11 13.61
CA GLY A 126 -24.77 -5.33 14.65
C GLY A 126 -23.43 -5.96 15.06
N PHE A 127 -23.39 -7.29 15.18
CA PHE A 127 -22.16 -8.02 15.51
C PHE A 127 -21.13 -7.95 14.37
N GLY A 128 -21.58 -8.08 13.11
CA GLY A 128 -20.71 -7.97 11.94
C GLY A 128 -20.09 -6.57 11.83
N VAL A 129 -20.91 -5.53 11.95
CA VAL A 129 -20.47 -4.13 11.91
C VAL A 129 -19.45 -3.85 13.01
N MET A 130 -19.65 -4.37 14.22
CA MET A 130 -18.71 -4.20 15.33
C MET A 130 -17.34 -4.83 15.02
N ILE A 131 -17.31 -6.06 14.50
CA ILE A 131 -16.05 -6.74 14.14
C ILE A 131 -15.32 -6.00 13.02
N VAL A 132 -16.05 -5.58 11.99
CA VAL A 132 -15.47 -4.82 10.86
C VAL A 132 -14.87 -3.51 11.37
N ALA A 133 -15.59 -2.76 12.19
CA ALA A 133 -15.12 -1.49 12.75
C ALA A 133 -13.83 -1.67 13.56
N LEU A 134 -13.79 -2.66 14.49
CA LEU A 134 -12.60 -2.96 15.28
C LEU A 134 -11.41 -3.36 14.40
N SER A 135 -11.66 -4.16 13.35
CA SER A 135 -10.63 -4.63 12.43
C SER A 135 -10.03 -3.47 11.61
N ILE A 136 -10.88 -2.56 11.12
CA ILE A 136 -10.44 -1.35 10.39
C ILE A 136 -9.63 -0.44 11.32
N SER A 137 -10.14 -0.17 12.54
CA SER A 137 -9.43 0.65 13.52
C SER A 137 -8.05 0.07 13.86
N PHE A 138 -7.96 -1.24 14.04
CA PHE A 138 -6.69 -1.93 14.26
C PHE A 138 -5.70 -1.72 13.09
N MET A 139 -6.15 -1.84 11.84
CA MET A 139 -5.28 -1.59 10.67
C MET A 139 -4.75 -0.16 10.63
N VAL A 140 -5.61 0.82 10.91
CA VAL A 140 -5.22 2.24 10.90
C VAL A 140 -4.18 2.50 11.99
N VAL A 141 -4.38 2.00 13.20
CA VAL A 141 -3.41 2.12 14.30
C VAL A 141 -2.09 1.43 13.95
N TYR A 142 -2.14 0.22 13.40
CA TYR A 142 -0.95 -0.50 12.95
C TYR A 142 -0.16 0.30 11.90
N LEU A 143 -0.85 0.92 10.93
CA LEU A 143 -0.22 1.78 9.93
C LEU A 143 0.48 2.98 10.52
N ILE A 144 -0.16 3.67 11.47
CA ILE A 144 0.44 4.83 12.15
C ILE A 144 1.69 4.40 12.91
N ILE A 145 1.63 3.27 13.64
CA ILE A 145 2.78 2.75 14.40
C ILE A 145 3.93 2.41 13.46
N VAL A 146 3.65 1.72 12.35
CA VAL A 146 4.68 1.26 11.41
C VAL A 146 5.25 2.43 10.61
N GLY A 147 4.42 3.39 10.18
CA GLY A 147 4.83 4.59 9.45
C GLY A 147 5.61 5.60 10.30
N SER A 148 5.45 5.58 11.63
CA SER A 148 6.19 6.46 12.55
C SER A 148 7.50 5.85 13.06
N ARG A 149 7.87 4.62 12.65
CA ARG A 149 9.15 4.03 13.06
C ARG A 149 10.32 4.74 12.39
N PRO A 150 11.34 5.16 13.17
CA PRO A 150 12.55 5.74 12.59
C PRO A 150 13.36 4.69 11.82
N LEU A 151 14.14 5.16 10.87
CA LEU A 151 15.10 4.35 10.13
C LEU A 151 16.30 3.98 11.02
N LYS A 152 16.97 2.88 10.69
CA LYS A 152 17.97 2.29 11.61
C LYS A 152 19.35 2.92 11.46
N PHE A 153 19.75 3.28 10.24
CA PHE A 153 21.11 3.72 9.95
C PHE A 153 21.18 5.25 9.82
N GLY A 154 20.27 5.85 9.04
CA GLY A 154 20.12 7.31 8.95
C GLY A 154 21.29 8.05 8.30
N GLU A 155 22.24 7.33 7.70
CA GLU A 155 23.44 7.90 7.09
C GLU A 155 23.18 8.50 5.70
N ILE A 156 22.28 7.86 4.93
CA ILE A 156 21.91 8.29 3.58
C ILE A 156 20.66 9.18 3.61
N PRO A 157 20.62 10.30 2.87
CA PRO A 157 19.42 11.13 2.75
C PRO A 157 18.22 10.31 2.28
N VAL A 158 17.06 10.57 2.88
CA VAL A 158 15.81 9.90 2.51
C VAL A 158 15.29 10.50 1.21
N VAL A 159 15.49 9.78 0.11
CA VAL A 159 15.04 10.22 -1.23
C VAL A 159 13.66 9.67 -1.60
N GLY A 160 13.20 8.62 -0.91
CA GLY A 160 11.95 7.94 -1.22
C GLY A 160 11.94 7.44 -2.68
N SER A 161 10.84 7.67 -3.39
CA SER A 161 10.69 7.31 -4.82
C SER A 161 11.07 8.43 -5.78
N CYS A 162 11.78 9.47 -5.33
CA CYS A 162 12.16 10.60 -6.19
C CYS A 162 13.30 10.19 -7.15
N SER A 163 12.98 10.07 -8.44
CA SER A 163 13.98 9.72 -9.47
C SER A 163 15.13 10.71 -9.54
N ALA A 164 14.86 12.01 -9.33
CA ALA A 164 15.90 13.05 -9.35
C ALA A 164 16.93 12.86 -8.22
N GLY A 165 16.50 12.56 -7.00
CA GLY A 165 17.44 12.34 -5.90
C GLY A 165 18.16 10.99 -6.01
N ILE A 166 17.51 9.95 -6.56
CA ILE A 166 18.17 8.67 -6.82
C ILE A 166 19.26 8.88 -7.87
N SER A 167 18.96 9.66 -8.92
CA SER A 167 19.93 10.03 -9.95
C SER A 167 21.11 10.83 -9.37
N ALA A 168 20.85 11.79 -8.47
CA ALA A 168 21.91 12.56 -7.82
C ALA A 168 22.89 11.64 -7.06
N ALA A 169 22.37 10.66 -6.31
CA ALA A 169 23.18 9.68 -5.60
C ALA A 169 23.99 8.74 -6.52
N CYS A 170 23.67 8.67 -7.82
CA CYS A 170 24.35 7.81 -8.79
C CYS A 170 25.43 8.53 -9.63
N HIS A 171 25.59 9.86 -9.54
CA HIS A 171 26.45 10.63 -10.46
C HIS A 171 27.53 11.50 -9.78
N PRO A 172 28.54 10.92 -9.11
CA PRO A 172 29.62 11.69 -8.45
C PRO A 172 30.76 12.16 -9.38
N GLY A 173 30.70 11.91 -10.68
CA GLY A 173 31.76 12.31 -11.61
C GLY A 173 33.04 11.45 -11.60
N LEU A 174 33.16 10.43 -10.73
CA LEU A 174 34.35 9.55 -10.64
C LEU A 174 34.39 8.41 -11.67
N GLY A 175 33.37 8.26 -12.51
CA GLY A 175 33.42 7.42 -13.71
C GLY A 175 33.93 5.99 -13.47
N GLU A 176 33.38 5.26 -12.49
CA GLU A 176 33.75 3.87 -12.26
C GLU A 176 33.15 2.96 -13.36
N PRO A 177 33.97 2.30 -14.21
CA PRO A 177 33.44 1.38 -15.22
C PRO A 177 32.74 0.20 -14.53
N ASN A 178 31.54 -0.11 -15.01
CA ASN A 178 30.69 -1.22 -14.55
C ASN A 178 30.41 -1.21 -13.02
N ALA A 179 30.30 -0.02 -12.41
CA ALA A 179 29.96 0.10 -10.99
C ALA A 179 28.63 -0.61 -10.63
N TRP A 180 27.67 -0.59 -11.55
CA TRP A 180 26.34 -1.19 -11.40
C TRP A 180 26.33 -2.72 -11.27
N GLU A 181 27.42 -3.42 -11.63
CA GLU A 181 27.60 -4.86 -11.43
C GLU A 181 28.23 -5.20 -10.07
N LYS A 182 28.81 -4.21 -9.38
CA LYS A 182 29.52 -4.39 -8.12
C LYS A 182 28.58 -4.15 -6.93
N PRO A 183 28.93 -4.66 -5.74
CA PRO A 183 28.25 -4.24 -4.51
C PRO A 183 28.62 -2.78 -4.20
N LEU A 184 27.62 -1.91 -4.17
CA LEU A 184 27.76 -0.46 -3.96
C LEU A 184 27.46 -0.09 -2.52
N GLN A 185 28.11 0.95 -2.01
CA GLN A 185 27.77 1.64 -0.78
C GLN A 185 27.72 3.14 -1.06
N TRP A 186 26.81 3.84 -0.40
CA TRP A 186 26.69 5.28 -0.50
C TRP A 186 27.57 5.94 0.56
N GLY A 187 28.31 6.97 0.17
CA GLY A 187 29.12 7.75 1.09
C GLY A 187 29.92 8.82 0.35
N VAL A 188 30.88 9.43 1.04
CA VAL A 188 31.76 10.44 0.48
C VAL A 188 32.76 9.78 -0.47
N VAL A 189 32.79 10.24 -1.73
CA VAL A 189 33.65 9.67 -2.78
C VAL A 189 34.71 10.66 -3.27
N ALA A 190 34.43 11.96 -3.19
CA ALA A 190 35.43 12.99 -3.42
C ALA A 190 35.31 14.09 -2.35
N VAL A 191 36.43 14.38 -1.68
CA VAL A 191 36.54 15.53 -0.78
C VAL A 191 37.07 16.70 -1.62
N SER A 192 36.24 17.72 -1.83
CA SER A 192 36.68 18.94 -2.50
C SER A 192 37.31 19.90 -1.49
N ASN A 193 38.48 20.44 -1.81
CA ASN A 193 39.13 21.47 -0.99
C ASN A 193 38.59 22.88 -1.23
N THR A 194 37.78 23.09 -2.28
CA THR A 194 37.32 24.41 -2.75
C THR A 194 35.81 24.51 -2.95
N GLY A 195 35.05 23.44 -2.67
CA GLY A 195 33.58 23.39 -2.83
C GLY A 195 32.95 22.30 -1.95
N PRO A 196 31.61 22.08 -2.04
CA PRO A 196 30.96 20.99 -1.33
C PRO A 196 31.57 19.64 -1.75
N GLY A 197 31.75 18.73 -0.78
CA GLY A 197 32.20 17.37 -1.08
C GLY A 197 31.16 16.61 -1.89
N HIS A 198 31.50 15.49 -2.52
CA HIS A 198 30.55 14.71 -3.30
C HIS A 198 30.20 13.37 -2.65
N CYS A 199 28.91 13.10 -2.51
CA CYS A 199 28.39 11.85 -1.97
C CYS A 199 27.66 11.04 -3.04
N SER A 200 27.96 9.75 -3.13
CA SER A 200 27.30 8.88 -4.11
C SER A 200 27.53 7.40 -3.84
N PHE A 201 26.90 6.56 -4.65
CA PHE A 201 27.24 5.16 -4.77
C PHE A 201 28.60 4.95 -5.44
N SER A 202 29.46 4.19 -4.78
CA SER A 202 30.72 3.69 -5.34
C SER A 202 30.92 2.22 -4.96
N GLY A 203 31.58 1.48 -5.86
CA GLY A 203 32.07 0.12 -5.56
C GLY A 203 33.41 0.13 -4.81
N GLY A 204 34.09 1.29 -4.78
CA GLY A 204 35.32 1.56 -4.06
C GLY A 204 35.12 1.90 -2.58
N LYS A 205 36.21 2.31 -1.92
CA LYS A 205 36.16 2.77 -0.52
C LYS A 205 35.41 4.10 -0.47
N VAL A 206 34.37 4.15 0.37
CA VAL A 206 33.60 5.36 0.67
C VAL A 206 33.78 5.67 2.15
N ASP A 207 33.88 6.95 2.48
CA ASP A 207 33.95 7.41 3.86
C ASP A 207 32.56 7.89 4.33
N GLU A 208 32.32 7.85 5.63
CA GLU A 208 31.06 8.30 6.22
C GLU A 208 30.94 9.83 6.14
N PRO A 209 29.75 10.37 5.81
CA PRO A 209 29.52 11.81 5.79
C PRO A 209 29.67 12.40 7.19
N GLN A 210 30.42 13.50 7.31
CA GLN A 210 30.63 14.17 8.59
C GLN A 210 29.55 15.23 8.81
N GLN A 211 29.02 15.30 10.04
CA GLN A 211 28.03 16.31 10.40
C GLN A 211 28.63 17.72 10.30
N GLY A 212 27.89 18.63 9.65
CA GLY A 212 28.28 20.04 9.51
C GLY A 212 29.02 20.39 8.21
N LEU A 213 29.37 19.41 7.38
CA LEU A 213 29.91 19.65 6.04
C LEU A 213 28.81 19.60 4.97
N LEU A 214 28.95 20.44 3.94
CA LEU A 214 28.06 20.45 2.79
C LEU A 214 28.54 19.43 1.76
N TYR A 215 27.62 18.55 1.37
CA TYR A 215 27.83 17.56 0.33
C TYR A 215 26.83 17.77 -0.80
N ALA A 216 27.28 17.59 -2.04
CA ALA A 216 26.52 17.64 -3.28
C ALA A 216 26.34 16.24 -3.87
#